data_AF-A0A925FU80-F1
#
_entry.id   AF-A0A925FU80-F1
#
_cell.length_a   1.000
_cell.length_b   1.000
_cell.length_c   1.000
_cell.angle_alpha   90.00
_cell.angle_beta   90.00
_cell.angle_gamma   90.00
#
_symmetry.space_group_name_H-M   'P 1'
#
loop_
_entity.id
_entity.type
_entity.pdbx_description
1 polymer ?
#
loop_
_entity_poly.entity_id
_entity_poly.type
_entity_poly.pdbx_seq_one_letter_code
_entity_poly.pdbx_strand_id
1 'polypeptide(L)' 'MTEDQIISALGNVIEPDLGKDLVTLNMVKDIAIDGDNVSFTVVLTTPACPMKDMINGACVNAVKLLVNKN' A
#
# COMPACT_ATOMS: atom_id res chain seq x y z
N MET A 1 11.15 0.10 11.38
CA MET A 1 10.36 -0.03 10.14
C MET A 1 10.90 -1.21 9.36
N THR A 2 10.13 -2.28 9.21
CA THR A 2 10.53 -3.48 8.45
C THR A 2 9.57 -3.74 7.30
N GLU A 3 10.02 -4.52 6.31
CA GLU A 3 9.20 -4.89 5.15
C GLU A 3 7.90 -5.59 5.58
N ASP A 4 7.96 -6.50 6.55
CA ASP A 4 6.79 -7.16 7.13
C ASP A 4 5.76 -6.17 7.70
N GLN A 5 6.21 -5.07 8.31
CA GLN A 5 5.32 -4.02 8.82
C GLN A 5 4.63 -3.28 7.68
N ILE A 6 5.36 -3.00 6.59
CA ILE A 6 4.81 -2.36 5.40
C ILE A 6 3.80 -3.29 4.71
N ILE A 7 4.16 -4.56 4.49
CA ILE A 7 3.27 -5.57 3.91
C ILE A 7 2.01 -5.72 4.78
N SER A 8 2.17 -5.84 6.10
CA SER A 8 1.02 -5.92 7.02
C SER A 8 0.15 -4.66 6.95
N ALA A 9 0.75 -3.48 6.83
CA ALA A 9 0.01 -2.23 6.69
C ALA A 9 -0.76 -2.15 5.37
N LEU A 10 -0.09 -2.47 4.25
CA LEU A 10 -0.70 -2.47 2.92
C LEU A 10 -1.76 -3.57 2.75
N GLY A 11 -1.65 -4.67 3.49
CA GLY A 11 -2.67 -5.72 3.55
C GLY A 11 -4.00 -5.28 4.20
N ASN A 12 -4.03 -4.12 4.88
CA ASN A 12 -5.27 -3.52 5.36
C ASN A 12 -5.97 -2.66 4.28
N VAL A 13 -5.30 -2.39 3.16
CA VAL A 13 -5.87 -1.60 2.06
C VAL A 13 -6.58 -2.56 1.11
N ILE A 14 -7.92 -2.51 1.16
CA ILE A 14 -8.79 -3.31 0.29
C ILE A 14 -9.06 -2.56 -1.01
N GLU A 15 -8.90 -3.26 -2.12
CA GLU A 15 -9.30 -2.78 -3.43
C GLU A 15 -10.83 -2.94 -3.56
N PRO A 16 -11.59 -1.85 -3.73
CA PRO A 16 -13.06 -1.88 -3.71
C PRO A 16 -13.70 -2.64 -4.89
N ASP A 17 -13.05 -2.72 -6.06
CA ASP A 17 -13.60 -3.42 -7.23
C ASP A 17 -13.46 -4.95 -7.11
N LEU A 18 -12.35 -5.43 -6.57
CA LEU A 18 -12.00 -6.85 -6.41
C LEU A 18 -12.32 -7.38 -5.01
N GLY A 19 -12.52 -6.51 -4.03
CA GLY A 19 -12.85 -6.86 -2.65
C GLY A 19 -11.72 -7.59 -1.91
N LYS A 20 -10.47 -7.44 -2.36
CA LYS A 20 -9.28 -8.08 -1.77
C LYS A 20 -8.20 -7.06 -1.50
N ASP A 21 -7.29 -7.39 -0.60
CA ASP A 21 -6.18 -6.50 -0.27
C ASP A 21 -5.12 -6.46 -1.38
N LEU A 22 -4.43 -5.32 -1.47
CA LEU A 22 -3.43 -5.07 -2.52
C LEU A 22 -2.25 -6.07 -2.46
N VAL A 23 -1.94 -6.60 -1.28
CA VAL A 23 -0.86 -7.57 -1.09
C VAL A 23 -1.27 -8.94 -1.63
N THR A 24 -2.47 -9.43 -1.29
CA THR A 24 -3.04 -10.67 -1.81
C THR A 24 -3.26 -10.60 -3.32
N LEU A 25 -3.60 -9.42 -3.84
CA LEU A 25 -3.72 -9.19 -5.28
C LEU A 25 -2.37 -9.07 -6.00
N ASN A 26 -1.25 -9.14 -5.26
CA ASN A 26 0.11 -8.97 -5.79
C ASN A 26 0.28 -7.66 -6.59
N MET A 27 -0.45 -6.63 -6.17
CA MET A 27 -0.47 -5.30 -6.80
C MET A 27 0.62 -4.40 -6.23
N VAL A 28 1.22 -4.75 -5.09
CA VAL A 28 2.37 -4.03 -4.52
C VAL A 28 3.66 -4.74 -4.91
N LYS A 29 4.62 -3.99 -5.45
CA LYS A 29 5.95 -4.48 -5.86
C LYS A 29 7.02 -3.46 -5.52
N ASP A 30 8.28 -3.87 -5.60
CA ASP A 30 9.44 -2.99 -5.42
C ASP A 30 9.41 -2.21 -4.10
N ILE A 31 9.07 -2.90 -3.00
CA ILE A 31 9.11 -2.29 -1.66
C ILE A 31 10.58 -2.05 -1.31
N ALA A 32 10.93 -0.77 -1.15
CA ALA A 32 12.23 -0.34 -0.68
C ALA A 32 12.06 0.52 0.57
N ILE A 33 12.90 0.24 1.55
CA ILE A 33 12.94 0.93 2.84
C ILE A 33 14.33 1.55 2.97
N ASP A 34 14.37 2.87 3.08
CA ASP A 34 15.61 3.64 3.25
C ASP A 34 15.50 4.53 4.49
N GLY A 35 16.00 4.02 5.62
CA GLY A 35 15.88 4.67 6.92
C GLY A 35 14.42 4.87 7.32
N ASP A 36 13.97 6.12 7.25
CA ASP A 36 12.59 6.55 7.56
C ASP A 36 11.71 6.71 6.31
N ASN A 37 12.25 6.47 5.12
CA ASN A 37 11.52 6.53 3.87
C ASN A 37 11.10 5.14 3.40
N VAL A 38 9.87 5.04 2.88
CA VAL A 38 9.34 3.83 2.23
C VAL A 38 8.87 4.21 0.83
N SER A 39 9.32 3.44 -0.16
CA SER A 39 8.82 3.53 -1.53
C SER A 39 8.34 2.16 -1.99
N PHE A 40 7.23 2.10 -2.72
CA PHE A 40 6.70 0.89 -3.32
C PHE A 40 5.92 1.24 -4.57
N THR A 41 5.83 0.30 -5.49
CA THR A 41 5.09 0.41 -6.74
C THR A 41 3.73 -0.27 -6.60
N VAL A 42 2.65 0.47 -6.87
CA VAL A 42 1.31 -0.11 -6.97
C VAL A 42 0.93 -0.27 -8.44
N VAL A 43 0.74 -1.51 -8.87
CA VAL A 43 0.31 -1.87 -10.22
C VAL A 43 -1.22 -1.91 -10.25
N LEU A 44 -1.81 -0.89 -10.85
CA LEU A 44 -3.25 -0.86 -11.12
C LEU A 44 -3.53 -1.50 -12.48
N THR A 45 -4.51 -2.39 -12.54
CA THR A 45 -4.95 -3.04 -13.78
C THR A 45 -5.70 -2.09 -14.71
N THR A 46 -6.11 -0.91 -14.22
CA THR A 46 -6.80 0.12 -15.00
C THR A 46 -6.14 1.51 -14.80
N PRO A 47 -5.74 2.21 -15.89
CA PRO A 47 -4.98 3.46 -15.78
C PRO A 47 -5.83 4.73 -15.54
N ALA A 48 -7.16 4.65 -15.64
CA ALA A 48 -8.04 5.83 -15.75
C ALA A 48 -9.03 6.02 -14.56
N CYS A 49 -8.85 5.31 -13.45
CA CYS A 49 -9.83 5.33 -12.37
C CYS A 49 -9.48 6.39 -11.30
N PRO A 50 -10.45 7.17 -10.79
CA PRO A 50 -10.27 8.06 -9.62
C PRO A 50 -9.79 7.33 -8.35
N MET A 51 -9.84 5.99 -8.35
CA MET A 51 -9.36 5.15 -7.27
C MET A 51 -7.86 5.21 -7.04
N LYS A 52 -7.03 5.61 -8.03
CA LYS A 52 -5.57 5.71 -7.81
C LYS A 52 -5.24 6.61 -6.62
N ASP A 53 -5.86 7.78 -6.56
CA ASP A 53 -5.58 8.75 -5.50
C ASP A 53 -6.14 8.27 -4.15
N MET A 54 -7.30 7.59 -4.17
CA MET A 54 -7.89 6.99 -2.98
C MET A 54 -7.01 5.86 -2.41
N ILE A 55 -6.54 4.94 -3.27
CA ILE A 55 -5.64 3.85 -2.90
C ILE A 55 -4.31 4.41 -2.40
N ASN A 56 -3.74 5.41 -3.08
CA ASN A 56 -2.52 6.06 -2.64
C ASN A 56 -2.70 6.66 -1.23
N GLY A 57 -3.77 7.42 -1.01
CA GLY A 57 -4.10 7.96 0.31
C GLY A 57 -4.30 6.89 1.37
N ALA A 58 -4.96 5.78 1.03
CA ALA A 58 -5.18 4.64 1.93
C ALA A 58 -3.85 3.96 2.30
N CYS A 59 -2.97 3.70 1.33
CA CYS A 59 -1.65 3.13 1.56
C CYS A 59 -0.79 4.04 2.45
N VAL A 60 -0.73 5.33 2.14
CA VAL A 60 0.03 6.31 2.93
C VAL A 60 -0.53 6.38 4.36
N ASN A 61 -1.85 6.40 4.53
CA ASN A 61 -2.47 6.40 5.86
C ASN A 61 -2.19 5.10 6.61
N ALA A 62 -2.31 3.94 5.97
CA ALA A 62 -2.05 2.65 6.59
C ALA A 62 -0.60 2.56 7.09
N VAL A 63 0.37 2.94 6.24
CA VAL A 63 1.79 2.98 6.63
C VAL A 63 2.01 3.98 7.77
N LYS A 64 1.47 5.20 7.69
CA LYS A 64 1.60 6.19 8.77
C LYS A 64 1.02 5.70 10.09
N LEU A 65 -0.17 5.09 10.08
CA LEU A 65 -0.87 4.66 11.29
C LEU A 65 -0.30 3.38 11.92
N LEU A 66 0.24 2.48 11.11
CA LEU A 66 0.66 1.15 11.57
C LEU A 66 2.18 1.03 11.76
N VAL A 67 2.96 1.82 11.02
CA VAL A 67 4.42 1.76 11.05
C VAL A 67 5.02 2.94 11.81
N ASN A 68 4.41 4.14 11.71
CA ASN A 68 4.84 5.35 12.41
C ASN A 68 3.96 5.65 13.64
N LYS A 69 3.70 4.61 14.44
CA LYS A 69 3.13 4.77 15.78
C LYS A 69 4.22 5.26 16.73
N ASN A 70 4.37 6.58 16.82
CA ASN A 70 5.00 7.23 17.97
C ASN A 70 4.03 7.25 19.15
#